data_AF-A0A7V6SLK6-F1
#
_entry.id   AF-A0A7V6SLK6-F1
#
_cell.length_a   1.000
_cell.length_b   1.000
_cell.length_c   1.000
_cell.angle_alpha   90.00
_cell.angle_beta   90.00
_cell.angle_gamma   90.00
#
_symmetry.space_group_name_H-M   'P 1'
#
loop_
_entity.id
_entity.type
_entity.pdbx_description
1 polymer ?
#
loop_
_entity_poly.entity_id
_entity_poly.type
_entity_poly.pdbx_seq_one_letter_code
_entity_poly.pdbx_strand_id
1 'polypeptide(L)'
;MIIVLALIIFSIYTIWKIPYNEAIKMWRASESVVYKNPRNARPTWVNWFRKDKLPLSVDVVAGEDDDFTKVSEPRASGGNSIEFVYTFDYESNELPQDFFVYFTSNYQTKNPFVSMVLQTPSGEEIKIVDTGITRNQNYRFEQDEKLRTRLKRLHRGNVPSTAMEGLFSKFGSDPFEIDKGSYTLTIQATTFEEGSDVDAELIMHGKVFGLFGTDNLRRDLKVAMMWGAPIALAFGLTAALGTAIITMFISAVGTWYGGWLDELIQRITEVNMVIPYFAVLIMVGTFYSRSIWTLLLVTIILNMFSASIKSQRAIFLQVKESTYIEAAIAYGASDLRIVTRYMIPRVIPMIIPGLVSAVPSYVFLEASLALLGLGDPSIPTWGKVINDARNYGAQYQGLYYWILEPAVFLMITGLGFALLGFALDRIFNPRLRGM
;
A
#
# COMPACT_ATOMS: atom_id res chain seq x y z
N MET A 1 -15.94 -18.77 3.48
CA MET A 1 -16.28 -18.36 2.09
C MET A 1 -16.39 -16.84 1.95
N ILE A 2 -17.14 -16.14 2.81
CA ILE A 2 -17.35 -14.68 2.73
C ILE A 2 -16.04 -13.88 2.70
N ILE A 3 -15.07 -14.19 3.57
CA ILE A 3 -13.78 -13.47 3.64
C ILE A 3 -13.00 -13.57 2.32
N VAL A 4 -12.87 -14.78 1.75
CA VAL A 4 -12.13 -14.99 0.50
C VAL A 4 -12.83 -14.28 -0.67
N LEU A 5 -14.16 -14.33 -0.73
CA LEU A 5 -14.92 -13.59 -1.74
C LEU A 5 -14.72 -12.08 -1.61
N ALA A 6 -14.76 -11.55 -0.38
CA ALA A 6 -14.49 -10.15 -0.11
C ALA A 6 -13.08 -9.73 -0.55
N LEU A 7 -12.07 -10.57 -0.29
CA LEU A 7 -10.69 -10.33 -0.76
C LEU A 7 -10.60 -10.32 -2.28
N ILE A 8 -11.25 -11.25 -2.97
CA ILE A 8 -11.27 -11.29 -4.44
C ILE A 8 -11.96 -10.04 -5.00
N ILE A 9 -13.12 -9.67 -4.47
CA ILE A 9 -13.85 -8.46 -4.88
C ILE A 9 -13.00 -7.21 -4.63
N PHE A 10 -12.35 -7.13 -3.46
CA PHE A 10 -11.45 -6.03 -3.11
C PHE A 10 -10.25 -5.94 -4.05
N SER A 11 -9.67 -7.08 -4.45
CA SER A 11 -8.58 -7.14 -5.43
C SER A 11 -9.01 -6.69 -6.82
N ILE A 12 -10.17 -7.14 -7.30
CA ILE A 12 -10.73 -6.70 -8.60
C ILE A 12 -11.01 -5.20 -8.57
N TYR A 13 -11.66 -4.71 -7.51
CA TYR A 13 -11.93 -3.29 -7.31
C TYR A 13 -10.65 -2.47 -7.30
N THR A 14 -9.60 -2.95 -6.63
CA THR A 14 -8.30 -2.27 -6.57
C THR A 14 -7.68 -2.13 -7.96
N ILE A 15 -7.63 -3.22 -8.73
CA ILE A 15 -7.05 -3.22 -10.09
C ILE A 15 -7.80 -2.24 -10.99
N TRP A 16 -9.13 -2.17 -10.85
CA TRP A 16 -9.97 -1.23 -11.59
C TRP A 16 -9.75 0.22 -11.16
N LYS A 17 -9.71 0.49 -9.85
CA LYS A 17 -9.62 1.85 -9.30
C LYS A 17 -8.24 2.48 -9.49
N ILE A 18 -7.18 1.69 -9.30
CA ILE A 18 -5.80 2.16 -9.38
C ILE A 18 -5.09 1.21 -10.34
N PRO A 19 -5.03 1.47 -11.65
CA PRO A 19 -4.35 0.61 -12.62
C PRO A 19 -2.87 0.38 -12.28
N TYR A 20 -2.31 -0.75 -12.74
CA TYR A 20 -0.96 -1.19 -12.36
C TYR A 20 0.14 -0.15 -12.58
N ASN A 21 0.13 0.54 -13.72
CA ASN A 21 1.13 1.56 -14.04
C ASN A 21 1.03 2.78 -13.12
N GLU A 22 -0.19 3.14 -12.73
CA GLU A 22 -0.46 4.23 -11.82
C GLU A 22 -0.04 3.88 -10.39
N ALA A 23 -0.30 2.63 -9.97
CA ALA A 23 0.15 2.11 -8.68
C ALA A 23 1.67 2.19 -8.53
N ILE A 24 2.43 1.78 -9.57
CA ILE A 24 3.89 1.89 -9.59
C ILE A 24 4.31 3.36 -9.54
N LYS A 25 3.66 4.24 -10.30
CA LYS A 25 3.98 5.68 -10.32
C LYS A 25 3.79 6.30 -8.94
N MET A 26 2.67 6.03 -8.28
CA MET A 26 2.39 6.49 -6.92
C MET A 26 3.38 5.91 -5.91
N TRP A 27 3.73 4.61 -6.05
CA TRP A 27 4.62 3.93 -5.12
C TRP A 27 6.10 4.31 -5.24
N ARG A 28 6.55 4.73 -6.43
CA ARG A 28 7.93 5.19 -6.67
C ARG A 28 8.25 6.55 -6.04
N ALA A 29 7.25 7.23 -5.49
CA ALA A 29 7.39 8.51 -4.83
C ALA A 29 8.06 9.61 -5.68
N SER A 30 7.71 9.73 -6.96
CA SER A 30 8.22 10.84 -7.78
C SER A 30 7.79 12.18 -7.19
N GLU A 31 8.68 13.18 -7.18
CA GLU A 31 8.45 14.50 -6.54
C GLU A 31 7.12 15.14 -6.92
N SER A 32 6.65 14.96 -8.16
CA SER A 32 5.38 15.50 -8.67
C SER A 32 4.12 14.91 -8.03
N VAL A 33 4.19 13.76 -7.35
CA VAL A 33 3.02 13.07 -6.77
C VAL A 33 2.98 13.20 -5.25
N VAL A 34 4.12 13.46 -4.62
CA VAL A 34 4.31 13.17 -3.20
C VAL A 34 4.50 14.43 -2.33
N TYR A 35 4.75 15.59 -2.96
CA TYR A 35 4.95 16.83 -2.21
C TYR A 35 3.75 17.25 -1.36
N LYS A 36 2.52 16.87 -1.77
CA LYS A 36 1.25 17.14 -1.08
C LYS A 36 1.08 16.33 0.21
N ASN A 37 1.75 15.18 0.29
CA ASN A 37 1.59 14.27 1.41
C ASN A 37 2.53 14.64 2.57
N PRO A 38 2.05 14.62 3.82
CA PRO A 38 2.90 14.76 4.98
C PRO A 38 3.86 13.58 5.10
N ARG A 39 4.99 13.79 5.79
CA ARG A 39 5.93 12.71 6.11
C ARG A 39 5.50 12.02 7.40
N ASN A 40 5.54 10.68 7.43
CA ASN A 40 5.26 9.89 8.64
C ASN A 40 3.94 10.27 9.35
N ALA A 41 2.92 10.68 8.60
CA ALA A 41 1.64 11.01 9.20
C ALA A 41 0.89 9.73 9.55
N ARG A 42 0.32 9.73 10.74
CA ARG A 42 -0.45 8.61 11.25
C ARG A 42 -1.80 8.51 10.52
N PRO A 43 -2.47 7.37 10.56
CA PRO A 43 -3.83 7.25 10.06
C PRO A 43 -4.80 8.17 10.82
N THR A 44 -5.81 8.69 10.12
CA THR A 44 -6.85 9.56 10.71
C THR A 44 -7.62 8.90 11.85
N TRP A 45 -7.83 7.59 11.80
CA TRP A 45 -8.51 6.86 12.88
C TRP A 45 -7.75 6.88 14.21
N VAL A 46 -6.46 7.23 14.23
CA VAL A 46 -5.71 7.43 15.49
C VAL A 46 -6.35 8.53 16.34
N ASN A 47 -6.94 9.54 15.68
CA ASN A 47 -7.66 10.59 16.38
C ASN A 47 -8.91 10.08 17.11
N TRP A 48 -9.53 8.97 16.70
CA TRP A 48 -10.71 8.43 17.40
C TRP A 48 -10.40 7.98 18.82
N PHE A 49 -9.15 7.57 19.08
CA PHE A 49 -8.70 7.09 20.39
C PHE A 49 -8.03 8.17 21.25
N ARG A 50 -7.85 9.39 20.72
CA ARG A 50 -7.22 10.50 21.42
C ARG A 50 -8.23 11.53 21.91
N LYS A 51 -8.02 12.02 23.14
CA LYS A 51 -8.69 13.22 23.67
C LYS A 51 -8.19 14.46 22.93
N ASP A 52 -6.88 14.68 22.94
CA ASP A 52 -6.23 15.73 22.14
C ASP A 52 -5.99 15.23 20.71
N LYS A 53 -6.81 15.73 19.78
CA LYS A 53 -6.74 15.40 18.36
C LYS A 53 -5.43 15.95 17.78
N LEU A 54 -4.74 15.11 17.02
CA LEU A 54 -3.62 15.50 16.19
C LEU A 54 -4.10 16.34 15.00
N PRO A 55 -3.27 17.29 14.51
CA PRO A 55 -3.65 18.12 13.38
C PRO A 55 -3.82 17.26 12.13
N LEU A 56 -4.96 17.41 11.46
CA LEU A 56 -5.24 16.78 10.19
C LEU A 56 -4.42 17.46 9.10
N SER A 57 -3.87 16.70 8.18
CA SER A 57 -3.30 17.27 6.97
C SER A 57 -4.41 17.82 6.10
N VAL A 58 -4.28 19.08 5.71
CA VAL A 58 -5.21 19.76 4.83
C VAL A 58 -4.46 20.07 3.55
N ASP A 59 -4.90 19.44 2.46
CA ASP A 59 -4.65 19.88 1.11
C ASP A 59 -5.92 20.56 0.63
N VAL A 60 -6.00 21.89 0.74
CA VAL A 60 -7.12 22.60 0.09
C VAL A 60 -6.81 22.58 -1.39
N VAL A 61 -7.40 21.61 -2.11
CA VAL A 61 -7.24 21.48 -3.55
C VAL A 61 -8.09 22.57 -4.20
N ALA A 62 -7.42 23.50 -4.88
CA ALA A 62 -8.06 24.60 -5.59
C ALA A 62 -9.16 24.08 -6.54
N GLY A 63 -10.43 24.30 -6.19
CA GLY A 63 -11.60 24.06 -7.04
C GLY A 63 -12.44 22.81 -6.74
N GLU A 64 -12.12 22.01 -5.72
CA GLU A 64 -12.95 20.85 -5.31
C GLU A 64 -13.73 21.05 -3.99
N ASP A 65 -13.28 21.96 -3.11
CA ASP A 65 -13.94 22.27 -1.84
C ASP A 65 -14.71 23.59 -1.89
N ASP A 66 -15.89 23.65 -1.24
CA ASP A 66 -16.71 24.86 -1.08
C ASP A 66 -15.96 26.01 -0.34
N ASP A 67 -14.84 25.69 0.31
CA ASP A 67 -14.01 26.59 1.13
C ASP A 67 -12.86 27.28 0.36
N PHE A 68 -12.83 27.11 -0.97
CA PHE A 68 -11.88 27.77 -1.88
C PHE A 68 -12.56 28.73 -2.85
N THR A 69 -12.10 29.97 -2.90
CA THR A 69 -12.57 30.94 -3.91
C THR A 69 -11.39 31.46 -4.73
N LYS A 70 -11.48 31.38 -6.06
CA LYS A 70 -10.57 32.04 -7.02
C LYS A 70 -11.35 33.07 -7.83
N VAL A 71 -11.01 34.34 -7.67
CA VAL A 71 -11.58 35.42 -8.47
C VAL A 71 -10.47 35.99 -9.35
N SER A 72 -10.67 36.02 -10.66
CA SER A 72 -9.70 36.55 -11.62
C SER A 72 -10.33 37.70 -12.39
N GLU A 73 -9.74 38.88 -12.27
CA GLU A 73 -10.19 40.10 -12.94
C GLU A 73 -9.09 40.63 -13.86
N PRO A 74 -9.41 40.93 -15.14
CA PRO A 74 -8.44 41.51 -16.06
C PRO A 74 -8.11 42.94 -15.63
N ARG A 75 -6.82 43.29 -15.68
CA ARG A 75 -6.34 44.63 -15.32
C ARG A 75 -6.30 45.55 -16.54
N ALA A 76 -6.71 46.81 -16.34
CA ALA A 76 -6.62 47.86 -17.35
C ALA A 76 -5.17 48.14 -17.83
N SER A 77 -4.17 47.77 -17.03
CA SER A 77 -2.74 47.91 -17.34
C SER A 77 -2.12 46.71 -18.09
N GLY A 78 -2.94 45.74 -18.52
CA GLY A 78 -2.49 44.43 -19.01
C GLY A 78 -2.27 43.43 -17.87
N GLY A 79 -2.48 42.14 -18.15
CA GLY A 79 -2.44 41.04 -17.17
C GLY A 79 -3.71 40.91 -16.32
N ASN A 80 -3.64 40.11 -15.26
CA ASN A 80 -4.76 39.73 -14.39
C ASN A 80 -4.44 40.06 -12.92
N SER A 81 -5.48 40.41 -12.17
CA SER A 81 -5.50 40.40 -10.72
C SER A 81 -6.26 39.15 -10.28
N ILE A 82 -5.59 38.26 -9.56
CA ILE A 82 -6.13 36.97 -9.15
C ILE A 82 -6.12 36.92 -7.63
N GLU A 83 -7.28 36.73 -7.03
CA GLU A 83 -7.44 36.57 -5.59
C GLU A 83 -7.79 35.11 -5.27
N PHE A 84 -7.01 34.52 -4.37
CA PHE A 84 -7.29 33.21 -3.80
C PHE A 84 -7.64 33.38 -2.33
N VAL A 85 -8.78 32.85 -1.92
CA VAL A 85 -9.19 32.80 -0.52
C VAL A 85 -9.29 31.33 -0.11
N TYR A 86 -8.47 30.97 0.88
CA TYR A 86 -8.44 29.65 1.49
C TYR A 86 -8.95 29.73 2.91
N THR A 87 -10.03 29.02 3.21
CA THR A 87 -10.53 28.88 4.59
C THR A 87 -10.28 27.47 5.09
N PHE A 88 -9.76 27.33 6.32
CA PHE A 88 -9.55 26.02 6.93
C PHE A 88 -9.70 26.07 8.45
N ASP A 89 -10.30 25.03 9.02
CA ASP A 89 -10.50 24.92 10.46
C ASP A 89 -9.33 24.20 11.16
N TYR A 90 -8.89 24.76 12.27
CA TYR A 90 -7.79 24.24 13.07
C TYR A 90 -8.20 24.00 14.53
N GLU A 91 -8.41 22.73 14.89
CA GLU A 91 -8.94 22.33 16.21
C GLU A 91 -7.90 21.65 17.12
N SER A 92 -6.68 21.45 16.62
CA SER A 92 -5.62 20.69 17.29
C SER A 92 -4.91 21.48 18.40
N ASN A 93 -4.49 20.79 19.46
CA ASN A 93 -3.62 21.34 20.53
C ASN A 93 -2.12 21.19 20.22
N GLU A 94 -1.75 20.55 19.11
CA GLU A 94 -0.38 20.44 18.63
C GLU A 94 -0.23 21.19 17.30
N LEU A 95 0.94 21.76 17.01
CA LEU A 95 1.26 22.44 15.73
C LEU A 95 1.32 21.46 14.53
N PRO A 96 1.04 21.93 13.30
CA PRO A 96 1.24 21.11 12.10
C PRO A 96 2.74 20.89 11.86
N GLN A 97 3.07 19.91 11.01
CA GLN A 97 4.45 19.60 10.63
C GLN A 97 5.05 20.60 9.64
N ASP A 98 4.23 21.14 8.75
CA ASP A 98 4.65 21.98 7.63
C ASP A 98 3.46 22.80 7.14
N PHE A 99 3.73 24.00 6.62
CA PHE A 99 2.71 24.89 6.06
C PHE A 99 3.36 25.71 4.96
N PHE A 100 2.84 25.61 3.74
CA PHE A 100 3.43 26.22 2.57
C PHE A 100 2.41 26.43 1.45
N VAL A 101 2.73 27.37 0.54
CA VAL A 101 1.99 27.56 -0.70
C VAL A 101 2.86 27.12 -1.86
N TYR A 102 2.32 26.27 -2.73
CA TYR A 102 2.95 25.89 -3.98
C TYR A 102 2.40 26.74 -5.11
N PHE A 103 3.24 27.54 -5.74
CA PHE A 103 2.87 28.39 -6.87
C PHE A 103 3.28 27.77 -8.19
N THR A 104 2.34 27.75 -9.13
CA THR A 104 2.59 27.47 -10.54
C THR A 104 2.21 28.70 -11.35
N SER A 105 3.12 29.24 -12.15
CA SER A 105 2.86 30.45 -12.93
C SER A 105 3.33 30.33 -14.37
N ASN A 106 2.56 30.93 -15.27
CA ASN A 106 2.87 31.02 -16.68
C ASN A 106 3.06 32.50 -17.06
N TYR A 107 4.25 32.85 -17.55
CA TYR A 107 4.60 34.22 -17.97
C TYR A 107 5.82 34.20 -18.90
N GLN A 108 5.99 35.25 -19.73
CA GLN A 108 7.11 35.34 -20.68
C GLN A 108 8.32 36.05 -20.06
N THR A 109 8.16 37.30 -19.62
CA THR A 109 9.30 38.13 -19.18
C THR A 109 9.16 38.69 -17.78
N LYS A 110 7.94 39.07 -17.37
CA LYS A 110 7.68 39.70 -16.08
C LYS A 110 7.10 38.70 -15.09
N ASN A 111 7.87 38.40 -14.04
CA ASN A 111 7.43 37.56 -12.94
C ASN A 111 6.17 38.13 -12.29
N PRO A 112 5.14 37.31 -12.04
CA PRO A 112 3.98 37.71 -11.25
C PRO A 112 4.39 38.12 -9.84
N PHE A 113 3.61 39.00 -9.23
CA PHE A 113 3.80 39.46 -7.86
C PHE A 113 2.68 38.94 -6.97
N VAL A 114 3.01 38.39 -5.81
CA VAL A 114 2.01 37.90 -4.84
C VAL A 114 2.15 38.63 -3.51
N SER A 115 1.00 38.93 -2.91
CA SER A 115 0.87 39.36 -1.51
C SER A 115 0.03 38.32 -0.77
N MET A 116 0.52 37.87 0.39
CA MET A 116 -0.17 36.89 1.22
C MET A 116 -0.48 37.46 2.59
N VAL A 117 -1.72 37.30 3.04
CA VAL A 117 -2.20 37.70 4.36
C VAL A 117 -2.97 36.54 4.98
N LEU A 118 -2.60 36.16 6.21
CA LEU A 118 -3.30 35.16 7.00
C LEU A 118 -4.11 35.87 8.09
N GLN A 119 -5.40 35.60 8.14
CA GLN A 119 -6.27 36.02 9.23
C GLN A 119 -6.42 34.87 10.23
N THR A 120 -6.19 35.17 11.51
CA THR A 120 -6.34 34.20 12.61
C THR A 120 -7.79 34.11 13.09
N PRO A 121 -8.18 33.03 13.78
CA PRO A 121 -9.49 32.90 14.40
C PRO A 121 -9.82 34.03 15.39
N SER A 122 -8.81 34.56 16.08
CA SER A 122 -8.93 35.71 16.98
C SER A 122 -9.11 37.05 16.27
N GLY A 123 -9.11 37.07 14.92
CA GLY A 123 -9.35 38.25 14.08
C GLY A 123 -8.11 39.06 13.75
N GLU A 124 -6.91 38.53 14.04
CA GLU A 124 -5.65 39.23 13.81
C GLU A 124 -5.12 38.96 12.39
N GLU A 125 -4.72 40.02 11.68
CA GLU A 125 -4.16 39.92 10.33
C GLU A 125 -2.63 39.86 10.35
N ILE A 126 -2.09 38.76 9.82
CA ILE A 126 -0.66 38.51 9.67
C ILE A 126 -0.30 38.64 8.20
N LYS A 127 0.37 39.75 7.86
CA LYS A 127 1.04 39.85 6.56
C LYS A 127 2.16 38.82 6.47
N ILE A 128 2.10 37.92 5.50
CA ILE A 128 3.08 36.85 5.31
C ILE A 128 4.26 37.38 4.49
N VAL A 129 4.01 37.68 3.21
CA VAL A 129 5.04 38.14 2.27
C VAL A 129 4.44 38.99 1.17
N ASP A 130 5.26 39.90 0.62
CA ASP A 130 5.06 40.46 -0.71
C ASP A 130 6.31 40.14 -1.54
N THR A 131 6.16 39.40 -2.62
CA THR A 131 7.31 39.01 -3.44
C THR A 131 6.91 38.70 -4.88
N GLY A 132 7.87 38.84 -5.80
CA GLY A 132 7.76 38.20 -7.11
C GLY A 132 7.90 36.68 -6.98
N ILE A 133 7.14 35.93 -7.78
CA ILE A 133 7.22 34.47 -7.85
C ILE A 133 7.78 33.99 -9.18
N THR A 134 8.48 32.85 -9.15
CA THR A 134 8.95 32.16 -10.35
C THR A 134 7.92 31.16 -10.86
N ARG A 135 8.21 30.50 -12.00
CA ARG A 135 7.30 29.54 -12.64
C ARG A 135 6.82 28.42 -11.71
N ASN A 136 7.73 27.79 -10.97
CA ASN A 136 7.40 26.77 -9.98
C ASN A 136 8.11 27.15 -8.67
N GLN A 137 7.36 27.61 -7.68
CA GLN A 137 7.94 28.08 -6.42
C GLN A 137 7.18 27.51 -5.22
N ASN A 138 7.91 26.83 -4.33
CA ASN A 138 7.40 26.43 -3.03
C ASN A 138 7.76 27.49 -1.99
N TYR A 139 6.78 28.23 -1.50
CA TYR A 139 6.96 29.21 -0.43
C TYR A 139 6.64 28.57 0.93
N ARG A 140 7.69 28.22 1.68
CA ARG A 140 7.61 27.60 3.00
C ARG A 140 7.69 28.65 4.10
N PHE A 141 6.63 28.77 4.90
CA PHE A 141 6.48 29.83 5.91
C PHE A 141 7.56 29.70 6.98
N GLU A 142 7.91 28.47 7.36
CA GLU A 142 8.95 28.17 8.35
C GLU A 142 10.34 28.67 7.94
N GLN A 143 10.60 28.81 6.64
CA GLN A 143 11.91 29.24 6.11
C GLN A 143 12.01 30.77 5.94
N ASP A 144 10.94 31.53 6.16
CA ASP A 144 10.96 32.99 6.00
C ASP A 144 11.39 33.71 7.29
N GLU A 145 12.64 34.14 7.32
CA GLU A 145 13.22 34.90 8.44
C GLU A 145 12.56 36.27 8.67
N LYS A 146 12.05 36.93 7.62
CA LYS A 146 11.33 38.20 7.74
C LYS A 146 9.98 37.97 8.39
N LEU A 147 9.27 36.91 8.02
CA LEU A 147 8.04 36.48 8.66
C LEU A 147 8.27 36.16 10.14
N ARG A 148 9.28 35.33 10.46
CA ARG A 148 9.65 35.04 11.86
C ARG A 148 9.91 36.32 12.65
N THR A 149 10.65 37.27 12.09
CA THR A 149 10.91 38.57 12.74
C THR A 149 9.64 39.38 12.96
N ARG A 150 8.70 39.37 12.02
CA ARG A 150 7.39 40.05 12.14
C ARG A 150 6.54 39.41 13.24
N LEU A 151 6.46 38.07 13.28
CA LEU A 151 5.73 37.32 14.30
C LEU A 151 6.28 37.59 15.71
N LYS A 152 7.61 37.67 15.88
CA LYS A 152 8.25 38.06 17.14
C LYS A 152 7.82 39.43 17.64
N ARG A 153 7.58 40.40 16.74
CA ARG A 153 7.09 41.73 17.11
C ARG A 153 5.61 41.71 17.51
N LEU A 154 4.80 40.92 16.81
CA LEU A 154 3.36 40.79 17.10
C LEU A 154 3.11 40.13 18.47
N HIS A 155 3.95 39.19 18.89
CA HIS A 155 3.82 38.51 20.19
C HIS A 155 4.37 39.28 21.41
N ARG A 156 4.75 40.57 21.25
CA ARG A 156 5.03 41.54 22.32
C ARG A 156 5.89 41.05 23.51
N GLY A 157 6.84 40.14 23.28
CA GLY A 157 7.79 39.68 24.31
C GLY A 157 7.88 38.16 24.46
N ASN A 158 6.84 37.41 24.09
CA ASN A 158 6.91 35.95 23.99
C ASN A 158 7.40 35.60 22.57
N VAL A 159 8.67 35.20 22.45
CA VAL A 159 9.33 35.03 21.15
C VAL A 159 9.04 33.62 20.63
N PRO A 160 8.22 33.44 19.57
CA PRO A 160 7.99 32.12 19.02
C PRO A 160 9.31 31.52 18.50
N SER A 161 9.52 30.25 18.82
CA SER A 161 10.71 29.49 18.42
C SER A 161 10.72 29.21 16.91
N THR A 162 9.53 29.01 16.34
CA THR A 162 9.28 28.66 14.93
C THR A 162 8.30 29.65 14.29
N ALA A 163 8.26 29.73 12.96
CA ALA A 163 7.21 30.51 12.31
C ALA A 163 5.84 29.89 12.58
N MET A 164 5.77 28.55 12.59
CA MET A 164 4.54 27.81 12.88
C MET A 164 3.93 28.16 14.24
N GLU A 165 4.75 28.18 15.30
CA GLU A 165 4.30 28.56 16.65
C GLU A 165 3.72 29.97 16.65
N GLY A 166 4.37 30.92 15.95
CA GLY A 166 3.86 32.29 15.85
C GLY A 166 2.61 32.44 14.98
N LEU A 167 2.41 31.60 13.96
CA LEU A 167 1.23 31.68 13.10
C LEU A 167 -0.03 31.08 13.76
N PHE A 168 0.15 30.04 14.57
CA PHE A 168 -0.96 29.26 15.14
C PHE A 168 -1.19 29.53 16.63
N SER A 169 -0.53 30.51 17.25
CA SER A 169 -0.75 30.86 18.65
C SER A 169 -1.49 32.19 18.81
N LYS A 170 -2.25 32.30 19.91
CA LYS A 170 -2.95 33.53 20.28
C LYS A 170 -1.94 34.60 20.66
N PHE A 171 -2.06 35.81 20.12
CA PHE A 171 -1.07 36.82 20.41
C PHE A 171 -1.20 37.31 21.85
N GLY A 172 -0.06 37.46 22.52
CA GLY A 172 -0.01 37.87 23.92
C GLY A 172 -0.37 36.77 24.93
N SER A 173 -0.57 35.52 24.50
CA SER A 173 -0.70 34.38 25.42
C SER A 173 0.63 34.06 26.11
N ASP A 174 0.57 33.75 27.42
CA ASP A 174 1.71 33.25 28.21
C ASP A 174 1.20 32.23 29.25
N PRO A 175 1.47 30.92 29.09
CA PRO A 175 2.26 30.28 28.03
C PRO A 175 1.58 30.34 26.65
N PHE A 176 2.32 30.01 25.58
CA PHE A 176 1.77 29.94 24.22
C PHE A 176 0.56 29.01 24.15
N GLU A 177 -0.60 29.57 23.83
CA GLU A 177 -1.83 28.83 23.54
C GLU A 177 -2.10 28.83 22.04
N ILE A 178 -2.46 27.66 21.49
CA ILE A 178 -2.88 27.58 20.09
C ILE A 178 -4.20 28.32 19.89
N ASP A 179 -4.26 29.16 18.85
CA ASP A 179 -5.49 29.83 18.42
C ASP A 179 -6.31 28.87 17.55
N LYS A 180 -7.40 28.35 18.12
CA LYS A 180 -8.25 27.36 17.45
C LYS A 180 -9.42 28.02 16.76
N GLY A 181 -9.81 27.45 15.63
CA GLY A 181 -10.95 27.89 14.84
C GLY A 181 -10.57 28.06 13.38
N SER A 182 -11.31 28.92 12.68
CA SER A 182 -11.16 29.10 11.25
C SER A 182 -10.08 30.11 10.90
N TYR A 183 -9.12 29.69 10.07
CA TYR A 183 -8.09 30.53 9.49
C TYR A 183 -8.45 30.87 8.05
N THR A 184 -8.16 32.10 7.64
CA THR A 184 -8.37 32.54 6.25
C THR A 184 -7.06 33.05 5.66
N LEU A 185 -6.51 32.34 4.67
CA LEU A 185 -5.35 32.79 3.91
C LEU A 185 -5.83 33.44 2.60
N THR A 186 -5.57 34.74 2.48
CA THR A 186 -5.83 35.50 1.25
C THR A 186 -4.54 35.71 0.49
N ILE A 187 -4.54 35.34 -0.79
CA ILE A 187 -3.40 35.48 -1.70
C ILE A 187 -3.84 36.37 -2.87
N GLN A 188 -3.23 37.54 -2.99
CA GLN A 188 -3.45 38.44 -4.12
C GLN A 188 -2.27 38.35 -5.08
N ALA A 189 -2.50 37.76 -6.24
CA ALA A 189 -1.54 37.64 -7.33
C ALA A 189 -1.81 38.67 -8.41
N THR A 190 -0.76 39.33 -8.88
CA THR A 190 -0.78 40.27 -10.00
C THR A 190 0.11 39.73 -11.11
N THR A 191 -0.46 39.52 -12.29
CA THR A 191 0.30 39.28 -13.52
C THR A 191 0.40 40.57 -14.33
N PHE A 192 1.46 40.69 -15.14
CA PHE A 192 1.81 41.93 -15.84
C PHE A 192 1.72 41.83 -17.37
N GLU A 193 1.37 40.66 -17.90
CA GLU A 193 1.33 40.37 -19.34
C GLU A 193 0.01 39.65 -19.66
N GLU A 194 -0.54 39.90 -20.85
CA GLU A 194 -1.72 39.18 -21.34
C GLU A 194 -1.42 37.68 -21.49
N GLY A 195 -2.39 36.84 -21.11
CA GLY A 195 -2.24 35.38 -21.13
C GLY A 195 -1.35 34.82 -20.01
N SER A 196 -0.80 35.66 -19.12
CA SER A 196 -0.12 35.19 -17.92
C SER A 196 -1.11 34.81 -16.82
N ASP A 197 -0.84 33.69 -16.16
CA ASP A 197 -1.68 33.16 -15.10
C ASP A 197 -0.84 32.68 -13.92
N VAL A 198 -1.47 32.67 -12.75
CA VAL A 198 -0.92 32.13 -11.52
C VAL A 198 -1.93 31.16 -10.96
N ASP A 199 -1.39 30.06 -10.44
CA ASP A 199 -2.10 29.15 -9.59
C ASP A 199 -1.33 29.00 -8.28
N ALA A 200 -2.08 28.88 -7.20
CA ALA A 200 -1.56 28.69 -5.86
C ALA A 200 -2.25 27.47 -5.28
N GLU A 201 -1.52 26.59 -4.61
CA GLU A 201 -2.08 25.48 -3.83
C GLU A 201 -1.64 25.64 -2.37
N LEU A 202 -2.58 25.71 -1.43
CA LEU A 202 -2.28 25.75 0.00
C LEU A 202 -2.12 24.33 0.54
N ILE A 203 -0.98 24.07 1.21
CA ILE A 203 -0.69 22.75 1.77
C ILE A 203 -0.30 22.89 3.25
N MET A 204 -1.07 22.25 4.12
CA MET A 204 -0.76 22.07 5.53
C MET A 204 -0.52 20.59 5.82
N HIS A 205 0.71 20.23 6.14
CA HIS A 205 1.03 18.89 6.60
C HIS A 205 0.70 18.76 8.08
N GLY A 206 -0.38 18.06 8.40
CA GLY A 206 -0.71 17.64 9.75
C GLY A 206 0.10 16.42 10.19
N LYS A 207 -0.27 15.88 11.35
CA LYS A 207 0.31 14.64 11.92
C LYS A 207 -0.55 13.42 11.64
N VAL A 208 -1.77 13.60 11.11
CA VAL A 208 -2.61 12.51 10.60
C VAL A 208 -3.04 12.73 9.15
N PHE A 209 -3.12 11.67 8.37
CA PHE A 209 -3.49 11.70 6.94
C PHE A 209 -4.16 10.41 6.51
N GLY A 210 -5.24 10.52 5.72
CA GLY A 210 -5.92 9.39 5.10
C GLY A 210 -6.32 8.26 6.06
N LEU A 211 -6.78 7.13 5.50
CA LEU A 211 -7.19 5.97 6.31
C LEU A 211 -5.99 5.13 6.78
N PHE A 212 -4.86 5.20 6.07
CA PHE A 212 -3.68 4.34 6.30
C PHE A 212 -2.40 5.12 6.64
N GLY A 213 -2.48 6.45 6.71
CA GLY A 213 -1.31 7.28 6.96
C GLY A 213 -0.34 7.33 5.78
N THR A 214 0.82 7.93 6.05
CA THR A 214 1.91 8.07 5.09
C THR A 214 3.21 7.55 5.64
N ASP A 215 4.17 7.35 4.76
CA ASP A 215 5.48 6.82 5.12
C ASP A 215 6.59 7.88 5.14
N ASN A 216 7.84 7.44 5.33
CA ASN A 216 9.01 8.31 5.43
C ASN A 216 9.35 8.99 4.11
N LEU A 217 8.93 8.38 3.00
CA LEU A 217 9.03 8.93 1.65
C LEU A 217 7.77 9.70 1.27
N ARG A 218 6.87 10.01 2.23
CA ARG A 218 5.58 10.70 2.02
C ARG A 218 4.61 9.93 1.09
N ARG A 219 4.83 8.63 0.87
CA ARG A 219 3.91 7.80 0.10
C ARG A 219 2.63 7.56 0.91
N ASP A 220 1.49 7.62 0.25
CA ASP A 220 0.22 7.19 0.85
C ASP A 220 0.22 5.65 0.96
N LEU A 221 0.16 5.14 2.19
CA LEU A 221 0.17 3.70 2.45
C LEU A 221 -1.09 3.00 1.94
N LYS A 222 -2.17 3.75 1.63
CA LYS A 222 -3.37 3.22 0.96
C LYS A 222 -3.04 2.44 -0.30
N VAL A 223 -2.09 2.93 -1.10
CA VAL A 223 -1.68 2.27 -2.34
C VAL A 223 -1.20 0.86 -2.04
N ALA A 224 -0.33 0.70 -1.03
CA ALA A 224 0.18 -0.61 -0.63
C ALA A 224 -0.84 -1.49 0.10
N MET A 225 -1.74 -0.91 0.89
CA MET A 225 -2.80 -1.69 1.53
C MET A 225 -3.77 -2.26 0.50
N MET A 226 -4.11 -1.48 -0.52
CA MET A 226 -4.97 -1.92 -1.61
C MET A 226 -4.25 -2.91 -2.54
N TRP A 227 -3.11 -2.52 -3.12
CA TRP A 227 -2.40 -3.35 -4.11
C TRP A 227 -1.72 -4.58 -3.52
N GLY A 228 -1.40 -4.59 -2.23
CA GLY A 228 -0.89 -5.78 -1.57
C GLY A 228 -1.85 -6.97 -1.67
N ALA A 229 -3.18 -6.75 -1.68
CA ALA A 229 -4.18 -7.81 -1.79
C ALA A 229 -4.11 -8.59 -3.13
N PRO A 230 -4.29 -7.96 -4.32
CA PRO A 230 -4.22 -8.68 -5.58
C PRO A 230 -2.88 -9.37 -5.80
N ILE A 231 -1.77 -8.77 -5.34
CA ILE A 231 -0.44 -9.37 -5.49
C ILE A 231 -0.28 -10.59 -4.57
N ALA A 232 -0.66 -10.47 -3.30
CA ALA A 232 -0.66 -11.59 -2.36
C ALA A 232 -1.53 -12.74 -2.88
N LEU A 233 -2.76 -12.46 -3.34
CA LEU A 233 -3.65 -13.46 -3.90
C LEU A 233 -3.07 -14.09 -5.17
N ALA A 234 -2.54 -13.28 -6.10
CA ALA A 234 -1.95 -13.79 -7.33
C ALA A 234 -0.76 -14.71 -7.05
N PHE A 235 0.15 -14.31 -6.17
CA PHE A 235 1.29 -15.14 -5.78
C PHE A 235 0.83 -16.42 -5.07
N GLY A 236 0.01 -16.29 -4.03
CA GLY A 236 -0.44 -17.40 -3.20
C GLY A 236 -1.26 -18.43 -3.96
N LEU A 237 -2.23 -17.99 -4.76
CA LEU A 237 -3.08 -18.87 -5.55
C LEU A 237 -2.29 -19.53 -6.69
N THR A 238 -1.44 -18.78 -7.40
CA THR A 238 -0.66 -19.35 -8.51
C THR A 238 0.36 -20.36 -8.02
N ALA A 239 1.03 -20.08 -6.89
CA ALA A 239 1.93 -21.03 -6.25
C ALA A 239 1.19 -22.31 -5.84
N ALA A 240 0.07 -22.16 -5.11
CA ALA A 240 -0.72 -23.30 -4.64
C ALA A 240 -1.29 -24.14 -5.80
N LEU A 241 -1.88 -23.50 -6.81
CA LEU A 241 -2.44 -24.17 -7.98
C LEU A 241 -1.34 -24.84 -8.81
N GLY A 242 -0.28 -24.11 -9.14
CA GLY A 242 0.84 -24.60 -9.94
C GLY A 242 1.50 -25.81 -9.28
N THR A 243 1.85 -25.70 -8.00
CA THR A 243 2.43 -26.81 -7.26
C THR A 243 1.47 -27.99 -7.15
N ALA A 244 0.22 -27.77 -6.73
CA ALA A 244 -0.73 -28.87 -6.51
C ALA A 244 -1.01 -29.66 -7.80
N ILE A 245 -1.17 -28.97 -8.93
CA ILE A 245 -1.39 -29.61 -10.23
C ILE A 245 -0.16 -30.44 -10.61
N ILE A 246 1.03 -29.86 -10.60
CA ILE A 246 2.26 -30.56 -11.02
C ILE A 246 2.53 -31.77 -10.11
N THR A 247 2.46 -31.59 -8.79
CA THR A 247 2.62 -32.67 -7.80
C THR A 247 1.60 -33.79 -8.01
N MET A 248 0.33 -33.46 -8.31
CA MET A 248 -0.71 -34.45 -8.60
C MET A 248 -0.40 -35.26 -9.85
N PHE A 249 0.04 -34.61 -10.92
CA PHE A 249 0.45 -35.30 -12.14
C PHE A 249 1.66 -36.22 -11.89
N ILE A 250 2.70 -35.72 -11.21
CA ILE A 250 3.88 -36.52 -10.86
C ILE A 250 3.48 -37.74 -10.02
N SER A 251 2.62 -37.55 -9.02
CA SER A 251 2.16 -38.63 -8.13
C SER A 251 1.30 -39.66 -8.86
N ALA A 252 0.40 -39.22 -9.74
CA ALA A 252 -0.45 -40.11 -10.53
C ALA A 252 0.38 -40.97 -11.49
N VAL A 253 1.32 -40.35 -12.21
CA VAL A 253 2.22 -41.02 -13.16
C VAL A 253 3.14 -41.99 -12.43
N GLY A 254 3.79 -41.56 -11.34
CA GLY A 254 4.65 -42.44 -10.53
C GLY A 254 3.89 -43.65 -10.01
N THR A 255 2.69 -43.44 -9.47
CA THR A 255 1.87 -44.53 -8.92
C THR A 255 1.35 -45.49 -10.00
N TRP A 256 0.95 -44.96 -11.17
CA TRP A 256 0.44 -45.77 -12.28
C TRP A 256 1.51 -46.71 -12.83
N TYR A 257 2.66 -46.18 -13.23
CA TYR A 257 3.74 -46.98 -13.82
C TYR A 257 4.51 -47.80 -12.78
N GLY A 258 4.60 -47.34 -11.53
CA GLY A 258 5.28 -48.05 -10.46
C GLY A 258 6.77 -48.30 -10.73
N GLY A 259 7.32 -49.32 -10.08
CA GLY A 259 8.68 -49.80 -10.31
C GLY A 259 9.76 -48.73 -10.14
N TRP A 260 10.70 -48.67 -11.09
CA TRP A 260 11.84 -47.75 -11.04
C TRP A 260 11.43 -46.27 -11.15
N LEU A 261 10.33 -45.97 -11.85
CA LEU A 261 9.88 -44.58 -12.03
C LEU A 261 9.33 -44.00 -10.72
N ASP A 262 8.50 -44.77 -10.01
CA ASP A 262 7.99 -44.39 -8.69
C ASP A 262 9.17 -44.22 -7.71
N GLU A 263 10.10 -45.18 -7.69
CA GLU A 263 11.30 -45.11 -6.85
C GLU A 263 12.13 -43.86 -7.15
N LEU A 264 12.37 -43.52 -8.42
CA LEU A 264 13.09 -42.32 -8.82
C LEU A 264 12.38 -41.04 -8.32
N ILE A 265 11.05 -40.96 -8.47
CA ILE A 265 10.24 -39.85 -7.97
C ILE A 265 10.36 -39.74 -6.45
N GLN A 266 10.30 -40.86 -5.71
CA GLN A 266 10.49 -40.87 -4.26
C GLN A 266 11.88 -40.37 -3.87
N ARG A 267 12.95 -40.81 -4.55
CA ARG A 267 14.33 -40.37 -4.27
C ARG A 267 14.53 -38.88 -4.54
N ILE A 268 14.03 -38.36 -5.66
CA ILE A 268 14.08 -36.93 -5.96
C ILE A 268 13.33 -36.13 -4.88
N THR A 269 12.16 -36.61 -4.46
CA THR A 269 11.36 -35.99 -3.39
C THR A 269 12.12 -35.97 -2.07
N GLU A 270 12.74 -37.08 -1.69
CA GLU A 270 13.54 -37.19 -0.45
C GLU A 270 14.73 -36.23 -0.44
N VAL A 271 15.45 -36.13 -1.56
CA VAL A 271 16.55 -35.17 -1.71
C VAL A 271 16.03 -33.74 -1.59
N ASN A 272 14.93 -33.42 -2.28
CA ASN A 272 14.36 -32.07 -2.25
C ASN A 272 13.88 -31.66 -0.86
N MET A 273 13.27 -32.58 -0.10
CA MET A 273 12.83 -32.30 1.28
C MET A 273 13.97 -31.92 2.25
N VAL A 274 15.22 -32.28 1.93
CA VAL A 274 16.40 -31.91 2.74
C VAL A 274 16.94 -30.53 2.36
N ILE A 275 16.59 -30.01 1.18
CA ILE A 275 17.05 -28.71 0.70
C ILE A 275 16.42 -27.59 1.55
N PRO A 276 17.21 -26.64 2.09
CA PRO A 276 16.68 -25.52 2.86
C PRO A 276 15.95 -24.53 1.94
N TYR A 277 14.65 -24.75 1.78
CA TYR A 277 13.78 -24.02 0.86
C TYR A 277 13.95 -22.50 0.91
N PHE A 278 13.88 -21.92 2.10
CA PHE A 278 14.00 -20.47 2.28
C PHE A 278 15.40 -19.94 1.95
N ALA A 279 16.45 -20.72 2.22
CA ALA A 279 17.82 -20.33 1.90
C ALA A 279 18.06 -20.26 0.38
N VAL A 280 17.48 -21.20 -0.39
CA VAL A 280 17.53 -21.16 -1.85
C VAL A 280 16.83 -19.92 -2.40
N LEU A 281 15.66 -19.56 -1.87
CA LEU A 281 14.96 -18.35 -2.29
C LEU A 281 15.73 -17.07 -1.94
N ILE A 282 16.38 -17.02 -0.77
CA ILE A 282 17.28 -15.92 -0.41
C ILE A 282 18.43 -15.81 -1.40
N MET A 283 19.06 -16.93 -1.75
CA MET A 283 20.15 -16.97 -2.73
C MET A 283 19.70 -16.44 -4.10
N VAL A 284 18.55 -16.88 -4.60
CA VAL A 284 18.00 -16.40 -5.89
C VAL A 284 17.65 -14.91 -5.82
N GLY A 285 16.97 -14.47 -4.76
CA GLY A 285 16.59 -13.07 -4.57
C GLY A 285 17.78 -12.11 -4.44
N THR A 286 18.90 -12.62 -3.90
CA THR A 286 20.11 -11.84 -3.67
C THR A 286 21.01 -11.78 -4.91
N PHE A 287 21.24 -12.93 -5.57
CA PHE A 287 22.27 -13.05 -6.60
C PHE A 287 21.71 -13.10 -8.03
N TYR A 288 20.43 -13.41 -8.23
CA TYR A 288 19.87 -13.65 -9.57
C TYR A 288 18.83 -12.60 -9.96
N SER A 289 17.73 -12.49 -9.21
CA SER A 289 16.63 -11.58 -9.57
C SER A 289 15.75 -11.23 -8.38
N ARG A 290 15.39 -9.96 -8.26
CA ARG A 290 14.37 -9.47 -7.30
C ARG A 290 12.95 -9.49 -7.84
N SER A 291 12.73 -10.07 -9.03
CA SER A 291 11.39 -10.19 -9.60
C SER A 291 10.56 -11.17 -8.78
N ILE A 292 9.39 -10.72 -8.34
CA ILE A 292 8.41 -11.54 -7.62
C ILE A 292 8.00 -12.78 -8.44
N TRP A 293 7.92 -12.65 -9.76
CA TRP A 293 7.56 -13.75 -10.66
C TRP A 293 8.66 -14.80 -10.81
N THR A 294 9.93 -14.38 -10.73
CA THR A 294 11.07 -15.31 -10.71
C THR A 294 11.06 -16.13 -9.42
N LEU A 295 10.82 -15.48 -8.27
CA LEU A 295 10.69 -16.16 -6.98
C LEU A 295 9.48 -17.10 -6.93
N LEU A 296 8.38 -16.73 -7.57
CA LEU A 296 7.21 -17.60 -7.76
C LEU A 296 7.55 -18.85 -8.56
N LEU A 297 8.25 -18.70 -9.69
CA LEU A 297 8.65 -19.81 -10.54
C LEU A 297 9.58 -20.77 -9.79
N VAL A 298 10.59 -20.24 -9.08
CA VAL A 298 11.48 -21.07 -8.24
C VAL A 298 10.69 -21.75 -7.13
N THR A 299 9.73 -21.06 -6.52
CA THR A 299 8.83 -21.64 -5.51
C THR A 299 8.07 -22.84 -6.06
N ILE A 300 7.47 -22.73 -7.24
CA ILE A 300 6.74 -23.82 -7.89
C ILE A 300 7.69 -24.99 -8.21
N ILE A 301 8.88 -24.70 -8.74
CA ILE A 301 9.87 -25.73 -9.09
C ILE A 301 10.34 -26.51 -7.87
N LEU A 302 10.69 -25.81 -6.79
CA LEU A 302 11.14 -26.48 -5.57
C LEU A 302 10.02 -27.26 -4.90
N ASN A 303 8.78 -26.76 -4.94
CA ASN A 303 7.67 -27.45 -4.27
C ASN A 303 7.01 -28.55 -5.10
N MET A 304 7.34 -28.70 -6.39
CA MET A 304 6.72 -29.74 -7.21
C MET A 304 7.04 -31.16 -6.72
N PHE A 305 8.24 -31.37 -6.16
CA PHE A 305 8.65 -32.59 -5.45
C PHE A 305 8.61 -32.40 -3.93
N SER A 306 7.44 -32.05 -3.40
CA SER A 306 7.22 -31.86 -1.97
C SER A 306 6.72 -33.13 -1.27
N ALA A 307 6.65 -33.09 0.07
CA ALA A 307 6.06 -34.14 0.89
C ALA A 307 4.64 -34.55 0.46
N SER A 308 3.92 -33.67 -0.22
CA SER A 308 2.61 -33.94 -0.82
C SER A 308 2.62 -35.10 -1.84
N ILE A 309 3.76 -35.40 -2.47
CA ILE A 309 3.89 -36.58 -3.34
C ILE A 309 3.63 -37.86 -2.54
N LYS A 310 4.16 -37.95 -1.32
CA LYS A 310 4.04 -39.16 -0.48
C LYS A 310 2.59 -39.40 -0.06
N SER A 311 1.87 -38.34 0.32
CA SER A 311 0.45 -38.44 0.69
C SER A 311 -0.45 -38.71 -0.52
N GLN A 312 -0.22 -38.04 -1.65
CA GLN A 312 -0.99 -38.26 -2.87
C GLN A 312 -0.75 -39.66 -3.46
N ARG A 313 0.47 -40.18 -3.39
CA ARG A 313 0.78 -41.57 -3.77
C ARG A 313 -0.08 -42.58 -3.02
N ALA A 314 -0.24 -42.42 -1.71
CA ALA A 314 -1.09 -43.32 -0.93
C ALA A 314 -2.56 -43.32 -1.43
N ILE A 315 -3.07 -42.13 -1.80
CA ILE A 315 -4.42 -41.99 -2.37
C ILE A 315 -4.49 -42.63 -3.77
N PHE A 316 -3.49 -42.38 -4.62
CA PHE A 316 -3.45 -42.94 -5.97
C PHE A 316 -3.29 -44.46 -5.98
N LEU A 317 -2.59 -45.06 -5.00
CA LEU A 317 -2.48 -46.51 -4.86
C LEU A 317 -3.86 -47.12 -4.59
N GLN A 318 -4.61 -46.55 -3.64
CA GLN A 318 -5.98 -46.98 -3.36
C GLN A 318 -6.89 -46.85 -4.59
N VAL A 319 -6.73 -45.78 -5.36
CA VAL A 319 -7.48 -45.55 -6.59
C VAL A 319 -7.10 -46.54 -7.69
N LYS A 320 -5.81 -46.87 -7.84
CA LYS A 320 -5.30 -47.81 -8.83
C LYS A 320 -5.87 -49.23 -8.62
N GLU A 321 -6.08 -49.63 -7.38
CA GLU A 321 -6.62 -50.96 -6.99
C GLU A 321 -8.16 -51.05 -7.07
N SER A 322 -8.84 -50.05 -7.64
CA SER A 322 -10.30 -50.04 -7.68
C SER A 322 -10.90 -50.77 -8.90
N THR A 323 -12.05 -51.41 -8.71
CA THR A 323 -12.71 -52.24 -9.73
C THR A 323 -13.08 -51.49 -11.01
N TYR A 324 -13.33 -50.18 -10.96
CA TYR A 324 -13.63 -49.38 -12.15
C TYR A 324 -12.38 -49.13 -13.02
N ILE A 325 -11.18 -49.15 -12.42
CA ILE A 325 -9.92 -49.10 -13.16
C ILE A 325 -9.67 -50.44 -13.84
N GLU A 326 -9.88 -51.56 -13.15
CA GLU A 326 -9.79 -52.90 -13.76
C GLU A 326 -10.75 -53.04 -14.95
N ALA A 327 -12.00 -52.58 -14.80
CA ALA A 327 -12.96 -52.56 -15.89
C ALA A 327 -12.48 -51.70 -17.06
N ALA A 328 -11.94 -50.50 -16.79
CA ALA A 328 -11.41 -49.63 -17.85
C ALA A 328 -10.25 -50.29 -18.62
N ILE A 329 -9.37 -51.03 -17.92
CA ILE A 329 -8.29 -51.81 -18.54
C ILE A 329 -8.89 -52.93 -19.42
N ALA A 330 -9.88 -53.66 -18.93
CA ALA A 330 -10.56 -54.72 -19.69
C ALA A 330 -11.25 -54.20 -20.97
N TYR A 331 -11.74 -52.96 -20.94
CA TYR A 331 -12.30 -52.26 -22.11
C TYR A 331 -11.24 -51.65 -23.05
N GLY A 332 -9.95 -51.88 -22.80
CA GLY A 332 -8.85 -51.42 -23.66
C GLY A 332 -8.53 -49.93 -23.53
N ALA A 333 -8.80 -49.30 -22.37
CA ALA A 333 -8.34 -47.94 -22.13
C ALA A 333 -6.79 -47.89 -22.08
N SER A 334 -6.20 -46.94 -22.80
CA SER A 334 -4.75 -46.72 -22.73
C SER A 334 -4.33 -46.12 -21.39
N ASP A 335 -3.08 -46.37 -20.98
CA ASP A 335 -2.47 -45.85 -19.75
C ASP A 335 -2.74 -44.36 -19.50
N LEU A 336 -2.47 -43.53 -20.51
CA LEU A 336 -2.69 -42.08 -20.42
C LEU A 336 -4.17 -41.75 -20.18
N ARG A 337 -5.07 -42.50 -20.82
CA ARG A 337 -6.52 -42.34 -20.61
C ARG A 337 -6.89 -42.74 -19.18
N ILE A 338 -6.32 -43.82 -18.65
CA ILE A 338 -6.54 -44.27 -17.27
C ILE A 338 -6.10 -43.19 -16.28
N VAL A 339 -4.87 -42.68 -16.42
CA VAL A 339 -4.33 -41.63 -15.53
C VAL A 339 -5.17 -40.35 -15.60
N THR A 340 -5.40 -39.81 -16.80
CA THR A 340 -5.99 -38.46 -16.96
C THR A 340 -7.51 -38.42 -16.84
N ARG A 341 -8.20 -39.51 -17.20
CA ARG A 341 -9.67 -39.54 -17.28
C ARG A 341 -10.33 -40.37 -16.18
N TYR A 342 -9.58 -41.23 -15.50
CA TYR A 342 -10.12 -42.07 -14.43
C TYR A 342 -9.46 -41.77 -13.08
N MET A 343 -8.13 -41.83 -12.97
CA MET A 343 -7.43 -41.66 -11.69
C MET A 343 -7.44 -40.21 -11.20
N ILE A 344 -6.92 -39.26 -12.00
CA ILE A 344 -6.79 -37.86 -11.61
C ILE A 344 -8.17 -37.26 -11.23
N PRO A 345 -9.23 -37.38 -12.06
CA PRO A 345 -10.54 -36.81 -11.73
C PRO A 345 -11.13 -37.37 -10.43
N ARG A 346 -10.82 -38.62 -10.09
CA ARG A 346 -11.28 -39.24 -8.84
C ARG A 346 -10.60 -38.65 -7.61
N VAL A 347 -9.33 -38.25 -7.73
CA VAL A 347 -8.52 -37.74 -6.61
C VAL A 347 -8.67 -36.24 -6.40
N ILE A 348 -9.02 -35.46 -7.44
CA ILE A 348 -9.21 -34.00 -7.34
C ILE A 348 -10.02 -33.55 -6.10
N PRO A 349 -11.20 -34.15 -5.78
CA PRO A 349 -11.97 -33.74 -4.60
C PRO A 349 -11.20 -33.89 -3.28
N MET A 350 -10.27 -34.83 -3.20
CA MET A 350 -9.44 -35.06 -2.00
C MET A 350 -8.27 -34.08 -1.91
N ILE A 351 -7.81 -33.52 -3.03
CA ILE A 351 -6.66 -32.59 -3.06
C ILE A 351 -7.10 -31.13 -2.87
N ILE A 352 -8.30 -30.76 -3.34
CA ILE A 352 -8.82 -29.38 -3.27
C ILE A 352 -8.68 -28.75 -1.87
N PRO A 353 -9.06 -29.42 -0.76
CA PRO A 353 -8.92 -28.82 0.57
C PRO A 353 -7.47 -28.49 0.94
N GLY A 354 -6.54 -29.37 0.60
CA GLY A 354 -5.10 -29.18 0.83
C GLY A 354 -4.54 -28.03 0.00
N LEU A 355 -4.97 -27.90 -1.26
CA LEU A 355 -4.60 -26.78 -2.14
C LEU A 355 -5.02 -25.44 -1.55
N VAL A 356 -6.28 -25.32 -1.15
CA VAL A 356 -6.81 -24.08 -0.56
C VAL A 356 -6.10 -23.75 0.75
N SER A 357 -5.79 -24.77 1.56
CA SER A 357 -5.06 -24.61 2.82
C SER A 357 -3.59 -24.23 2.62
N ALA A 358 -3.02 -24.47 1.44
CA ALA A 358 -1.64 -24.09 1.12
C ALA A 358 -1.50 -22.61 0.71
N VAL A 359 -2.58 -21.96 0.25
CA VAL A 359 -2.56 -20.56 -0.22
C VAL A 359 -1.97 -19.60 0.83
N PRO A 360 -2.40 -19.61 2.11
CA PRO A 360 -1.81 -18.77 3.14
C PRO A 360 -0.30 -18.91 3.24
N SER A 361 0.21 -20.14 3.22
CA SER A 361 1.65 -20.41 3.36
C SER A 361 2.46 -19.71 2.27
N TYR A 362 1.96 -19.70 1.02
CA TYR A 362 2.60 -18.99 -0.08
C TYR A 362 2.43 -17.46 -0.01
N VAL A 363 1.29 -16.97 0.50
CA VAL A 363 1.11 -15.53 0.79
C VAL A 363 2.12 -15.06 1.85
N PHE A 364 2.24 -15.80 2.95
CA PHE A 364 3.20 -15.49 4.01
C PHE A 364 4.65 -15.64 3.54
N LEU A 365 4.92 -16.56 2.63
CA LEU A 365 6.23 -16.69 2.01
C LEU A 365 6.61 -15.43 1.22
N GLU A 366 5.73 -14.95 0.33
CA GLU A 366 5.96 -13.69 -0.41
C GLU A 366 6.24 -12.54 0.55
N ALA A 367 5.38 -12.37 1.57
CA ALA A 367 5.53 -11.32 2.56
C ALA A 367 6.86 -11.45 3.33
N SER A 368 7.30 -12.67 3.63
CA SER A 368 8.58 -12.95 4.30
C SER A 368 9.78 -12.61 3.42
N LEU A 369 9.72 -12.93 2.13
CA LEU A 369 10.77 -12.55 1.17
C LEU A 369 10.84 -11.04 0.99
N ALA A 370 9.68 -10.37 0.88
CA ALA A 370 9.60 -8.91 0.81
C ALA A 370 10.11 -8.25 2.10
N LEU A 371 9.80 -8.82 3.27
CA LEU A 371 10.30 -8.38 4.59
C LEU A 371 11.85 -8.44 4.67
N LEU A 372 12.46 -9.42 4.01
CA LEU A 372 13.92 -9.54 3.89
C LEU A 372 14.52 -8.61 2.83
N GLY A 373 13.71 -7.85 2.10
CA GLY A 373 14.17 -6.96 1.03
C GLY A 373 14.45 -7.68 -0.29
N LEU A 374 13.92 -8.89 -0.47
CA LEU A 374 14.09 -9.72 -1.67
C LEU A 374 12.94 -9.60 -2.67
N GLY A 375 11.85 -8.92 -2.29
CA GLY A 375 10.74 -8.60 -3.18
C GLY A 375 11.08 -7.51 -4.20
N ASP A 376 10.22 -7.38 -5.20
CA ASP A 376 10.35 -6.36 -6.24
C ASP A 376 10.17 -4.95 -5.62
N PRO A 377 11.17 -4.06 -5.70
CA PRO A 377 11.09 -2.74 -5.08
C PRO A 377 10.07 -1.81 -5.74
N SER A 378 9.67 -2.09 -6.99
CA SER A 378 8.73 -1.27 -7.74
C SER A 378 7.27 -1.55 -7.39
N ILE A 379 7.01 -2.68 -6.74
CA ILE A 379 5.66 -3.17 -6.49
C ILE A 379 5.26 -2.89 -5.03
N PRO A 380 4.09 -2.26 -4.80
CA PRO A 380 3.59 -2.00 -3.45
C PRO A 380 2.98 -3.28 -2.82
N THR A 381 3.77 -4.03 -2.06
CA THR A 381 3.29 -5.24 -1.32
C THR A 381 3.23 -5.00 0.19
N TRP A 382 2.42 -5.80 0.89
CA TRP A 382 2.32 -5.73 2.36
C TRP A 382 3.66 -6.04 3.04
N GLY A 383 4.38 -7.06 2.59
CA GLY A 383 5.71 -7.37 3.12
C GLY A 383 6.73 -6.25 2.84
N LYS A 384 6.59 -5.52 1.73
CA LYS A 384 7.43 -4.37 1.41
C LYS A 384 7.22 -3.21 2.38
N VAL A 385 5.98 -2.92 2.76
CA VAL A 385 5.69 -1.89 3.79
C VAL A 385 6.35 -2.24 5.12
N ILE A 386 6.27 -3.50 5.55
CA ILE A 386 6.91 -3.96 6.79
C ILE A 386 8.44 -3.88 6.68
N ASN A 387 9.02 -4.22 5.52
CA ASN A 387 10.45 -4.03 5.26
C ASN A 387 10.87 -2.57 5.40
N ASP A 388 10.12 -1.66 4.78
CA ASP A 388 10.40 -0.23 4.84
C ASP A 388 10.26 0.28 6.29
N ALA A 389 9.25 -0.20 7.03
CA ALA A 389 9.08 0.11 8.45
C ALA A 389 10.32 -0.26 9.28
N ARG A 390 10.85 -1.47 9.05
CA ARG A 390 12.05 -1.96 9.70
C ARG A 390 13.28 -1.13 9.32
N ASN A 391 13.47 -0.86 8.03
CA ASN A 391 14.64 -0.13 7.51
C ASN A 391 14.68 1.33 8.00
N TYR A 392 13.52 1.97 8.14
CA TYR A 392 13.40 3.35 8.63
C TYR A 392 13.21 3.46 10.14
N GLY A 393 13.22 2.34 10.88
CA GLY A 393 13.09 2.33 12.33
C GLY A 393 11.71 2.82 12.81
N ALA A 394 10.65 2.62 12.02
CA ALA A 394 9.30 3.08 12.32
C ALA A 394 8.80 2.58 13.69
N GLN A 395 9.14 1.34 14.08
CA GLN A 395 8.80 0.80 15.39
C GLN A 395 9.41 1.57 16.57
N TYR A 396 10.60 2.16 16.39
CA TYR A 396 11.28 2.94 17.43
C TYR A 396 10.77 4.39 17.52
N GLN A 397 10.07 4.85 16.48
CA GLN A 397 9.45 6.18 16.41
C GLN A 397 7.96 6.17 16.81
N GLY A 398 7.43 5.01 17.21
CA GLY A 398 6.02 4.84 17.54
C GLY A 398 5.09 4.83 16.31
N LEU A 399 5.63 4.64 15.10
CA LEU A 399 4.89 4.58 13.83
C LEU A 399 4.41 3.14 13.55
N TYR A 400 3.74 2.51 14.52
CA TYR A 400 3.38 1.09 14.48
C TYR A 400 2.39 0.71 13.36
N TYR A 401 1.66 1.68 12.81
CA TYR A 401 0.68 1.45 11.73
C TYR A 401 1.31 0.83 10.47
N TRP A 402 2.57 1.16 10.16
CA TRP A 402 3.29 0.55 9.03
C TRP A 402 3.43 -0.98 9.15
N ILE A 403 3.36 -1.52 10.37
CA ILE A 403 3.51 -2.96 10.63
C ILE A 403 2.14 -3.57 10.88
N LEU A 404 1.33 -2.93 11.73
CA LEU A 404 0.04 -3.46 12.16
C LEU A 404 -0.96 -3.56 11.02
N GLU A 405 -1.05 -2.55 10.16
CA GLU A 405 -1.99 -2.55 9.04
C GLU A 405 -1.73 -3.71 8.06
N PRO A 406 -0.52 -3.84 7.46
CA PRO A 406 -0.25 -4.98 6.57
C PRO A 406 -0.33 -6.33 7.29
N ALA A 407 0.04 -6.41 8.57
CA ALA A 407 -0.10 -7.64 9.35
C ALA A 407 -1.56 -8.07 9.52
N VAL A 408 -2.48 -7.12 9.75
CA VAL A 408 -3.93 -7.40 9.84
C VAL A 408 -4.46 -7.91 8.50
N PHE A 409 -4.05 -7.31 7.38
CA PHE A 409 -4.45 -7.79 6.05
C PHE A 409 -3.93 -9.20 5.75
N LEU A 410 -2.66 -9.49 6.10
CA LEU A 410 -2.09 -10.84 6.00
C LEU A 410 -2.85 -11.84 6.87
N MET A 411 -3.19 -11.46 8.10
CA MET A 411 -3.96 -12.29 9.03
C MET A 411 -5.37 -12.59 8.51
N ILE A 412 -6.09 -11.58 8.03
CA ILE A 412 -7.42 -11.75 7.43
C ILE A 412 -7.34 -12.68 6.21
N THR A 413 -6.32 -12.51 5.37
CA THR A 413 -6.07 -13.38 4.21
C THR A 413 -5.83 -14.82 4.64
N GLY A 414 -4.91 -15.03 5.58
CA GLY A 414 -4.60 -16.36 6.10
C GLY A 414 -5.82 -17.04 6.74
N LEU A 415 -6.55 -16.31 7.60
CA LEU A 415 -7.76 -16.79 8.25
C LEU A 415 -8.86 -17.14 7.24
N GLY A 416 -9.07 -16.28 6.24
CA GLY A 416 -10.08 -16.50 5.21
C GLY A 416 -9.87 -17.80 4.44
N PHE A 417 -8.64 -18.06 4.01
CA PHE A 417 -8.29 -19.28 3.29
C PHE A 417 -8.21 -20.51 4.21
N ALA A 418 -7.73 -20.38 5.44
CA ALA A 418 -7.72 -21.48 6.40
C ALA A 418 -9.16 -21.97 6.70
N LEU A 419 -10.08 -21.05 6.98
CA LEU A 419 -11.50 -21.38 7.19
C LEU A 419 -12.15 -21.98 5.95
N LEU A 420 -11.79 -21.49 4.75
CA LEU A 420 -12.27 -22.06 3.50
C LEU A 420 -11.75 -23.50 3.30
N GLY A 421 -10.47 -23.74 3.56
CA GLY A 421 -9.84 -25.07 3.51
C GLY A 421 -10.55 -26.07 4.43
N PHE A 422 -10.77 -25.69 5.70
CA PHE A 422 -11.51 -26.53 6.66
C PHE A 422 -12.95 -26.82 6.23
N ALA A 423 -13.66 -25.82 5.70
CA ALA A 423 -15.03 -26.02 5.22
C ALA A 423 -15.06 -26.98 4.02
N LEU A 424 -14.13 -26.84 3.08
CA LEU A 424 -14.03 -27.74 1.92
C LEU A 424 -13.65 -29.15 2.35
N ASP A 425 -12.74 -29.31 3.31
CA ASP A 425 -12.36 -30.63 3.83
C ASP A 425 -13.58 -31.35 4.42
N ARG A 426 -14.41 -30.67 5.22
CA ARG A 426 -15.65 -31.27 5.75
C ARG A 426 -16.64 -31.71 4.66
N ILE A 427 -16.71 -30.95 3.55
CA ILE A 427 -17.62 -31.27 2.43
C ILE A 427 -17.10 -32.46 1.61
N PHE A 428 -15.80 -32.47 1.30
CA PHE A 428 -15.20 -33.46 0.41
C PHE A 428 -14.70 -34.72 1.11
N ASN A 429 -14.48 -34.68 2.43
CA ASN A 429 -14.06 -35.84 3.20
C ASN A 429 -15.28 -36.63 3.72
N PRO A 430 -15.58 -37.81 3.15
CA PRO A 430 -16.75 -38.60 3.55
C PRO A 430 -16.68 -39.09 5.01
N ARG A 431 -15.48 -39.17 5.61
CA ARG A 431 -15.31 -39.58 7.02
C ARG A 431 -15.77 -38.52 8.02
N LEU A 432 -15.82 -37.25 7.62
CA LEU A 432 -16.18 -36.12 8.48
C LEU A 432 -17.67 -35.72 8.38
N ARG A 433 -18.46 -36.40 7.54
CA ARG A 433 -19.90 -36.11 7.36
C ARG A 433 -20.79 -36.63 8.52
N GLY A 434 -20.25 -37.42 9.43
CA GLY A 434 -20.97 -38.02 10.57
C GLY A 434 -20.67 -37.42 11.94
N MET A 435 -19.91 -36.32 12.03
CA MET A 435 -19.62 -35.59 13.28
C MET A 435 -20.23 -34.18 13.27
#